data_AF-A0A6C0D8W1-F1
#
_entry.id   AF-A0A6C0D8W1-F1
#
_cell.length_a   1.000
_cell.length_b   1.000
_cell.length_c   1.000
_cell.angle_alpha   90.00
_cell.angle_beta   90.00
_cell.angle_gamma   90.00
#
_symmetry.space_group_name_H-M   'P 1'
#
loop_
_entity.id
_entity.type
_entity.pdbx_description
1 polymer ?
#
loop_
_entity_poly.entity_id
_entity_poly.type
_entity_poly.pdbx_seq_one_letter_code
_entity_poly.pdbx_strand_id
1 'polypeptide(L)'
;MSENIITQITLDCLINKEVYEKMKHLGKQRNVNKKDKKFYRKRISNLTRELLLKKDDDYSEINPDIKFSFDNYIKTCIQYFKIIDNNDILQEEYKDFNGEFDCLQDVNMNQPANDNTYDKEKDKLFMRSIKMPNYLEKFVKITSTKKPEEIILPKIKEIDLQEPNLRIKGIQKKENIVIK
;
A
#
# COMPACT_ATOMS: atom_id res chain seq x y z
N MET A 1 -17.96 12.47 7.54
CA MET A 1 -17.98 11.06 7.96
C MET A 1 -19.42 10.63 8.02
N SER A 2 -19.82 9.60 7.28
CA SER A 2 -21.22 9.15 7.23
C SER A 2 -21.60 8.42 8.53
N GLU A 3 -22.80 8.66 9.03
CA GLU A 3 -23.35 8.01 10.23
C GLU A 3 -23.27 6.49 10.15
N ASN A 4 -23.39 5.93 8.94
CA ASN A 4 -23.20 4.52 8.64
C ASN A 4 -21.82 3.96 9.01
N ILE A 5 -20.76 4.77 8.95
CA ILE A 5 -19.42 4.34 9.34
C ILE A 5 -19.33 4.29 10.88
N ILE A 6 -19.91 5.28 11.55
CA ILE A 6 -19.92 5.36 13.02
C ILE A 6 -20.74 4.21 13.60
N THR A 7 -21.90 3.91 13.03
CA THR A 7 -22.73 2.78 13.45
C THR A 7 -22.02 1.45 13.21
N GLN A 8 -21.36 1.27 12.08
CA GLN A 8 -20.59 0.05 11.79
C GLN A 8 -19.45 -0.17 12.79
N ILE A 9 -18.65 0.88 13.06
CA ILE A 9 -17.57 0.84 14.05
C ILE A 9 -18.12 0.54 15.44
N THR A 10 -19.25 1.15 15.80
CA THR A 10 -19.90 0.94 17.09
C THR A 10 -20.35 -0.51 17.26
N LEU A 11 -20.97 -1.09 16.23
CA LEU A 11 -21.35 -2.50 16.22
C LEU A 11 -20.12 -3.41 16.33
N ASP A 12 -19.07 -3.15 15.56
CA ASP A 12 -17.82 -3.94 15.60
C ASP A 12 -17.15 -3.89 16.99
N CYS A 13 -17.22 -2.75 17.68
CA CYS A 13 -16.70 -2.60 19.05
C CYS A 13 -17.59 -3.24 20.13
N LEU A 14 -18.90 -3.35 19.90
CA LEU A 14 -19.87 -3.90 20.85
C LEU A 14 -20.12 -5.41 20.67
N ILE A 15 -19.70 -5.99 19.53
CA ILE A 15 -19.84 -7.43 19.29
C ILE A 15 -18.91 -8.21 20.22
N ASN A 16 -19.43 -9.33 20.77
CA ASN A 16 -18.65 -10.27 21.56
C ASN A 16 -17.46 -10.82 20.74
N LYS A 17 -16.24 -10.71 21.29
CA LYS A 17 -14.99 -11.21 20.70
C LYS A 17 -15.10 -12.65 20.19
N GLU A 18 -15.77 -13.54 20.90
CA GLU A 18 -15.93 -14.94 20.48
C GLU A 18 -16.86 -15.09 19.27
N VAL A 19 -17.89 -14.25 19.18
CA VAL A 19 -18.82 -14.21 18.05
C VAL A 19 -18.13 -13.59 16.83
N TYR A 20 -17.35 -12.53 17.05
CA TYR A 20 -16.55 -11.86 16.03
C TYR A 20 -15.53 -12.80 15.39
N GLU A 21 -14.76 -13.56 16.20
CA GLU A 21 -13.81 -14.53 15.67
C GLU A 21 -14.52 -15.63 14.85
N LYS A 22 -15.68 -16.15 15.33
CA LYS A 22 -16.48 -17.12 14.56
C LYS A 22 -16.96 -16.56 13.21
N MET A 23 -17.42 -15.30 13.17
CA MET A 23 -17.81 -14.64 11.92
C MET A 23 -16.62 -14.44 10.97
N LYS A 24 -15.46 -14.04 11.50
CA LYS A 24 -14.21 -13.90 10.74
C LYS A 24 -13.71 -15.22 10.17
N HIS A 25 -13.94 -16.33 10.87
CA HIS A 25 -13.58 -17.67 10.41
C HIS A 25 -14.57 -18.26 9.39
N LEU A 26 -15.85 -17.87 9.42
CA LEU A 26 -16.83 -18.28 8.39
C LEU A 26 -16.43 -17.78 6.99
N GLY A 27 -15.71 -16.66 6.89
CA GLY A 27 -15.18 -16.13 5.65
C GLY A 27 -13.91 -16.82 5.12
N LYS A 28 -13.31 -17.75 5.87
CA LYS A 28 -12.06 -18.42 5.46
C LYS A 28 -12.31 -19.81 4.86
N GLN A 29 -12.17 -19.82 3.52
CA GLN A 29 -11.68 -20.91 2.67
C GLN A 29 -12.66 -22.02 2.25
N ARG A 30 -13.24 -21.84 1.06
CA ARG A 30 -13.46 -22.97 0.13
C ARG A 30 -12.12 -23.29 -0.51
N ASN A 31 -11.37 -24.23 0.08
CA ASN A 31 -10.15 -24.73 -0.56
C ASN A 31 -10.55 -25.42 -1.87
N VAL A 32 -10.15 -24.85 -3.01
CA VAL A 32 -10.32 -25.50 -4.31
C VAL A 32 -9.48 -26.77 -4.34
N ASN A 33 -10.09 -27.89 -4.74
CA ASN A 33 -9.38 -29.15 -4.88
C ASN A 33 -8.20 -28.99 -5.85
N LYS A 34 -6.98 -29.19 -5.34
CA LYS A 34 -5.74 -29.00 -6.10
C LYS A 34 -5.64 -29.98 -7.29
N LYS A 35 -6.22 -31.18 -7.17
CA LYS A 35 -6.24 -32.19 -8.25
C LYS A 35 -7.08 -31.71 -9.43
N ASP A 36 -8.29 -31.25 -9.15
CA ASP A 36 -9.22 -30.74 -10.17
C ASP A 36 -8.66 -29.46 -10.81
N LYS A 37 -8.08 -28.55 -10.00
CA LYS A 37 -7.40 -27.36 -10.53
C LYS A 37 -6.30 -27.72 -11.53
N LYS A 38 -5.50 -28.75 -11.25
CA LYS A 38 -4.44 -29.21 -12.15
C LYS A 38 -5.01 -29.83 -13.42
N PHE A 39 -6.05 -30.66 -13.29
CA PHE A 39 -6.72 -31.31 -14.42
C PHE A 39 -7.39 -30.30 -15.36
N TYR A 40 -8.15 -29.35 -14.81
CA TYR A 40 -8.89 -28.35 -15.58
C TYR A 40 -8.08 -27.10 -15.94
N ARG A 41 -6.79 -27.01 -15.56
CA ARG A 41 -5.96 -25.81 -15.76
C ARG A 41 -6.05 -25.24 -17.18
N LYS A 42 -5.94 -26.10 -18.20
CA LYS A 42 -6.00 -25.68 -19.61
C LYS A 42 -7.38 -25.14 -20.00
N ARG A 43 -8.45 -25.83 -19.60
CA ARG A 43 -9.84 -25.42 -19.88
C ARG A 43 -10.19 -24.10 -19.19
N ILE A 44 -9.79 -23.95 -17.92
CA ILE A 44 -9.96 -22.71 -17.16
C ILE A 44 -9.22 -21.56 -17.87
N SER A 45 -7.97 -21.78 -18.27
CA SER A 45 -7.17 -20.75 -18.97
C SER A 45 -7.77 -20.35 -20.32
N ASN A 46 -8.37 -21.31 -21.04
CA ASN A 46 -9.07 -21.03 -22.29
C ASN A 46 -10.33 -20.20 -22.04
N LEU A 47 -11.17 -20.62 -21.09
CA LEU A 47 -12.38 -19.89 -20.71
C LEU A 47 -12.06 -18.45 -20.28
N THR A 48 -11.05 -18.26 -19.44
CA THR A 48 -10.66 -16.90 -19.02
C THR A 48 -10.15 -16.06 -20.18
N ARG A 49 -9.48 -16.68 -21.18
CA ARG A 49 -9.03 -15.95 -22.38
C ARG A 49 -10.24 -15.55 -23.25
N GLU A 50 -11.21 -16.43 -23.41
CA GLU A 50 -12.45 -16.13 -24.13
C GLU A 50 -13.22 -14.99 -23.46
N LEU A 51 -13.36 -15.03 -22.12
CA LEU A 51 -13.99 -13.96 -21.33
C LEU A 51 -13.24 -12.61 -21.40
N LEU A 52 -11.94 -12.60 -21.70
CA LEU A 52 -11.19 -11.36 -21.89
C LEU A 52 -11.29 -10.79 -23.30
N LEU A 53 -11.58 -11.63 -24.30
CA LEU A 53 -11.59 -11.26 -25.72
C LEU A 53 -13.00 -10.92 -26.23
N LYS A 54 -14.05 -11.55 -25.67
CA LYS A 54 -15.42 -11.32 -26.10
C LYS A 54 -15.87 -9.90 -25.76
N LYS A 55 -16.51 -9.23 -26.72
CA LYS A 55 -17.21 -7.95 -26.50
C LYS A 55 -18.54 -8.20 -25.79
N ASP A 56 -19.02 -7.20 -25.05
CA ASP A 56 -20.12 -7.28 -24.07
C ASP A 56 -21.43 -7.92 -24.59
N ASP A 57 -21.61 -8.02 -25.90
CA ASP A 57 -22.81 -8.54 -26.56
C ASP A 57 -22.81 -10.06 -26.85
N ASP A 58 -21.65 -10.75 -26.80
CA ASP A 58 -21.52 -12.18 -27.17
C ASP A 58 -21.58 -13.16 -25.98
N TYR A 59 -22.07 -12.69 -24.83
CA TYR A 59 -22.05 -13.44 -23.56
C TYR A 59 -23.30 -14.29 -23.31
N SER A 60 -24.28 -14.30 -24.22
CA SER A 60 -25.57 -14.99 -24.05
C SER A 60 -25.44 -16.51 -23.82
N GLU A 61 -24.33 -17.12 -24.24
CA GLU A 61 -24.07 -18.55 -24.09
C GLU A 61 -23.38 -18.93 -22.76
N ILE A 62 -22.88 -17.95 -22.01
CA ILE A 62 -22.08 -18.19 -20.80
C ILE A 62 -22.98 -18.12 -19.57
N ASN A 63 -22.75 -19.04 -18.63
CA ASN A 63 -23.48 -19.04 -17.37
C ASN A 63 -23.32 -17.68 -16.64
N PRO A 64 -24.43 -17.04 -16.23
CA PRO A 64 -24.42 -15.72 -15.60
C PRO A 64 -23.61 -15.68 -14.29
N ASP A 65 -23.56 -16.78 -13.52
CA ASP A 65 -22.80 -16.85 -12.28
C ASP A 65 -21.29 -16.76 -12.52
N ILE A 66 -20.83 -17.37 -13.63
CA ILE A 66 -19.42 -17.32 -14.04
C ILE A 66 -19.08 -15.90 -14.46
N LYS A 67 -19.97 -15.23 -15.20
CA LYS A 67 -19.80 -13.82 -15.61
C LYS A 67 -19.69 -12.90 -14.40
N PHE A 68 -20.63 -12.99 -13.47
CA PHE A 68 -20.61 -12.18 -12.25
C PHE A 68 -19.34 -12.40 -11.42
N SER A 69 -18.93 -13.66 -11.27
CA SER A 69 -17.69 -14.01 -10.56
C SER A 69 -16.45 -13.47 -11.26
N PHE A 70 -16.43 -13.50 -12.59
CA PHE A 70 -15.35 -12.97 -13.41
C PHE A 70 -15.26 -11.44 -13.32
N ASP A 71 -16.38 -10.72 -13.39
CA ASP A 71 -16.40 -9.27 -13.25
C ASP A 71 -15.86 -8.82 -11.88
N ASN A 72 -16.21 -9.53 -10.81
CA ASN A 72 -15.67 -9.28 -9.48
C ASN A 72 -14.17 -9.58 -9.39
N TYR A 73 -13.72 -10.65 -10.04
CA TYR A 73 -12.29 -10.95 -10.16
C TYR A 73 -11.54 -9.82 -10.89
N ILE A 74 -12.05 -9.35 -12.03
CA ILE A 74 -11.46 -8.24 -12.80
C ILE A 74 -11.43 -6.95 -11.98
N LYS A 75 -12.52 -6.59 -11.29
CA LYS A 75 -12.55 -5.43 -10.38
C LYS A 75 -11.46 -5.51 -9.31
N THR A 76 -11.28 -6.70 -8.73
CA THR A 76 -10.25 -6.96 -7.71
C THR A 76 -8.85 -6.83 -8.31
N CYS A 77 -8.61 -7.36 -9.51
CA CYS A 77 -7.33 -7.21 -10.22
C CYS A 77 -7.02 -5.75 -10.54
N ILE A 78 -8.00 -4.99 -11.04
CA ILE A 78 -7.84 -3.56 -11.34
C ILE A 78 -7.47 -2.80 -10.06
N GLN A 79 -8.17 -3.05 -8.95
CA GLN A 79 -7.88 -2.41 -7.67
C GLN A 79 -6.46 -2.75 -7.17
N TYR A 80 -6.05 -4.01 -7.29
CA TYR A 80 -4.70 -4.44 -6.93
C TYR A 80 -3.63 -3.72 -7.74
N PHE A 81 -3.81 -3.61 -9.07
CA PHE A 81 -2.86 -2.90 -9.93
C PHE A 81 -2.80 -1.40 -9.61
N LYS A 82 -3.95 -0.75 -9.39
CA LYS A 82 -3.98 0.67 -8.95
C LYS A 82 -3.20 0.91 -7.67
N ILE A 83 -3.26 -0.01 -6.70
CA ILE A 83 -2.50 0.10 -5.45
C ILE A 83 -1.00 -0.02 -5.72
N ILE A 84 -0.58 -1.01 -6.52
CA ILE A 84 0.84 -1.17 -6.88
C ILE A 84 1.35 0.06 -7.61
N ASP A 85 0.63 0.53 -8.64
CA ASP A 85 1.06 1.65 -9.45
C ASP A 85 1.12 2.95 -8.65
N ASN A 86 0.14 3.21 -7.78
CA ASN A 86 0.20 4.34 -6.84
C ASN A 86 1.40 4.25 -5.91
N ASN A 87 1.67 3.08 -5.33
CA ASN A 87 2.79 2.89 -4.42
C ASN A 87 4.12 3.11 -5.13
N ASP A 88 4.27 2.59 -6.35
CA ASP A 88 5.50 2.74 -7.12
C ASP A 88 5.74 4.19 -7.54
N ILE A 89 4.70 4.92 -7.95
CA ILE A 89 4.77 6.35 -8.25
C ILE A 89 5.16 7.14 -7.00
N LEU A 90 4.53 6.85 -5.86
CA LEU A 90 4.88 7.49 -4.59
C LEU A 90 6.33 7.21 -4.20
N GLN A 91 6.80 5.97 -4.35
CA GLN A 91 8.19 5.59 -4.02
C GLN A 91 9.21 6.21 -4.98
N GLU A 92 8.86 6.42 -6.24
CA GLU A 92 9.72 7.05 -7.23
C GLU A 92 10.12 8.48 -6.83
N GLU A 93 9.20 9.24 -6.22
CA GLU A 93 9.48 10.59 -5.72
C GLU A 93 10.54 10.63 -4.61
N TYR A 94 10.72 9.52 -3.89
CA TYR A 94 11.71 9.43 -2.82
C TYR A 94 13.05 8.86 -3.28
N LYS A 95 13.21 8.50 -4.56
CA LYS A 95 14.49 7.95 -5.07
C LYS A 95 15.65 8.94 -4.91
N ASP A 96 15.39 10.23 -5.09
CA ASP A 96 16.41 11.28 -4.99
C ASP A 96 16.83 11.58 -3.54
N PHE A 97 16.02 11.20 -2.56
CA PHE A 97 16.36 11.33 -1.13
C PHE A 97 17.41 10.31 -0.66
N ASN A 98 17.76 9.32 -1.48
CA ASN A 98 18.85 8.39 -1.20
C ASN A 98 20.26 8.99 -1.45
N GLY A 99 20.35 10.25 -1.88
CA GLY A 99 21.59 10.92 -2.28
C GLY A 99 22.45 11.53 -1.16
N GLU A 100 22.06 11.44 0.12
CA GLU A 100 22.87 11.94 1.25
C GLU A 100 22.98 10.92 2.41
N PHE A 101 22.97 9.62 2.09
CA PHE A 101 23.42 8.57 3.03
C PHE A 101 24.76 8.00 2.56
N ASP A 102 25.77 8.87 2.55
CA ASP A 102 27.18 8.46 2.46
C ASP A 102 27.68 8.01 3.84
N CYS A 103 26.94 7.07 4.48
CA CYS A 103 27.42 6.42 5.69
C CYS A 103 27.27 4.90 5.60
N LEU A 104 28.45 4.26 5.54
CA LEU A 104 28.77 2.87 5.85
C LEU A 104 28.58 1.85 4.71
N GLN A 105 29.33 2.04 3.61
CA GLN A 105 30.12 0.93 3.09
C GLN A 105 31.26 0.65 4.08
N ASP A 106 31.53 -0.64 4.34
CA ASP A 106 32.53 -1.20 5.25
C ASP A 106 32.15 -1.36 6.74
N VAL A 107 31.13 -2.17 7.03
CA VAL A 107 31.09 -2.91 8.31
C VAL A 107 31.57 -4.34 8.09
N ASN A 108 32.86 -4.53 8.34
CA ASN A 108 33.50 -5.84 8.49
C ASN A 108 32.77 -6.63 9.60
N MET A 109 32.11 -7.73 9.25
CA MET A 109 31.21 -8.55 10.08
C MET A 109 31.90 -9.37 11.20
N ASN A 110 33.02 -8.89 11.76
CA ASN A 110 33.80 -9.61 12.77
C ASN A 110 34.10 -8.77 14.02
N GLN A 111 33.11 -8.04 14.55
CA GLN A 111 33.19 -7.49 15.91
C GLN A 111 31.97 -7.92 16.74
N PRO A 112 32.18 -8.47 17.95
CA PRO A 112 31.08 -8.88 18.81
C PRO A 112 30.32 -7.65 19.29
N ALA A 113 28.99 -7.72 19.14
CA ALA A 113 28.02 -6.72 19.55
C ALA A 113 28.19 -6.35 21.03
N ASN A 114 28.78 -5.19 21.29
CA ASN A 114 28.61 -4.44 22.52
C ASN A 114 28.08 -3.05 22.15
N ASP A 115 26.89 -3.04 21.57
CA ASP A 115 26.23 -1.82 21.11
C ASP A 115 25.06 -1.48 22.04
N ASN A 116 25.39 -1.06 23.26
CA ASN A 116 24.49 -0.33 24.14
C ASN A 116 24.72 1.19 23.96
N THR A 117 24.95 1.62 22.72
CA THR A 117 24.97 3.04 22.37
C THR A 117 23.53 3.53 22.19
N TYR A 118 22.74 3.41 23.26
CA TYR A 118 21.47 4.12 23.36
C TYR A 118 21.79 5.62 23.31
N ASP A 119 21.51 6.25 22.18
CA ASP A 119 21.70 7.69 21.97
C ASP A 119 20.75 8.46 22.90
N LYS A 120 21.23 8.75 24.12
CA LYS A 120 20.54 9.56 25.13
C LYS A 120 20.12 10.94 24.59
N GLU A 121 20.74 11.40 23.51
CA GLU A 121 20.40 12.65 22.82
C GLU A 121 19.06 12.57 22.09
N LYS A 122 18.71 11.42 21.51
CA LYS A 122 17.43 11.22 20.82
C LYS A 122 16.27 11.23 21.82
N ASP A 123 16.44 10.55 22.95
CA ASP A 123 15.45 10.56 24.05
C ASP A 123 15.23 11.97 24.62
N LYS A 124 16.27 12.80 24.63
CA LYS A 124 16.20 14.20 25.08
C LYS A 124 15.33 15.08 24.18
N LEU A 125 15.14 14.69 22.91
CA LEU A 125 14.26 15.37 21.96
C LEU A 125 12.78 15.07 22.24
N PHE A 126 12.49 13.86 22.74
CA PHE A 126 11.13 13.43 23.11
C PHE A 126 10.74 13.81 24.54
N MET A 127 11.72 14.04 25.42
CA MET A 127 11.50 14.45 26.80
C MET A 127 11.27 15.96 26.93
N ARG A 128 10.22 16.34 27.65
CA ARG A 128 9.94 17.75 27.99
C ARG A 128 11.03 18.30 28.93
N SER A 129 11.94 19.12 28.42
CA SER A 129 12.91 19.84 29.25
C SER A 129 12.31 21.16 29.78
N ILE A 130 12.06 21.25 31.09
CA ILE A 130 11.65 22.52 31.73
C ILE A 130 12.92 23.31 32.07
N LYS A 131 13.25 24.31 31.26
CA LYS A 131 14.30 25.28 31.58
C LYS A 131 13.68 26.40 32.42
N MET A 132 14.07 26.53 33.68
CA MET A 132 13.66 27.64 34.55
C MET A 132 14.61 28.82 34.33
N PRO A 133 14.17 29.95 33.75
CA PRO A 133 15.04 31.11 33.55
C PRO A 133 15.13 31.93 34.84
N ASN A 134 16.33 32.02 35.42
CA ASN A 134 16.63 32.82 36.62
C ASN A 134 17.35 34.14 36.28
N TYR A 135 16.90 34.86 35.24
CA TYR A 135 17.55 36.12 34.83
C TYR A 135 16.54 37.23 34.53
N LEU A 136 16.95 38.47 34.86
CA LEU A 136 16.21 39.73 34.69
C LEU A 136 15.71 39.97 33.26
N GLU A 137 16.26 39.28 32.27
CA GLU A 137 15.86 39.35 30.85
C GLU A 137 14.39 38.96 30.61
N LYS A 138 13.74 38.23 31.53
CA LYS A 138 12.29 37.93 31.47
C LYS A 138 11.41 39.19 31.48
N PHE A 139 11.89 40.28 32.06
CA PHE A 139 11.14 41.54 32.13
C PHE A 139 11.29 42.40 30.87
N VAL A 140 12.10 41.97 29.90
CA VAL A 140 12.31 42.66 28.64
C VAL A 140 11.64 41.88 27.51
N LYS A 141 10.73 42.52 26.78
CA LYS A 141 10.08 41.91 25.61
C LYS A 141 11.06 41.89 24.43
N ILE A 142 11.87 40.83 24.33
CA ILE A 142 12.75 40.62 23.18
C ILE A 142 11.92 40.12 22.00
N THR A 143 11.61 40.99 21.05
CA THR A 143 11.00 40.60 19.77
C THR A 143 12.08 40.06 18.83
N SER A 144 12.37 38.77 18.93
CA SER A 144 13.25 38.08 17.98
C SER A 144 12.56 37.96 16.63
N THR A 145 13.04 38.67 15.60
CA THR A 145 12.57 38.58 14.21
C THR A 145 13.17 37.37 13.49
N LYS A 146 13.09 36.19 14.11
CA LYS A 146 13.39 34.95 13.36
C LYS A 146 12.26 34.74 12.38
N LYS A 147 12.57 34.66 11.09
CA LYS A 147 11.59 34.24 10.08
C LYS A 147 11.04 32.89 10.54
N PRO A 148 9.71 32.70 10.55
CA PRO A 148 9.14 31.40 10.85
C PRO A 148 9.76 30.39 9.87
N GLU A 149 10.31 29.30 10.40
CA GLU A 149 10.77 28.20 9.58
C GLU A 149 9.56 27.70 8.76
N GLU A 150 9.73 27.55 7.45
CA GLU A 150 8.67 27.06 6.59
C GLU A 150 8.38 25.60 6.94
N ILE A 151 7.28 25.37 7.67
CA ILE A 151 6.83 24.02 7.98
C ILE A 151 6.34 23.41 6.66
N ILE A 152 7.04 22.38 6.18
CA ILE A 152 6.62 21.63 5.00
C ILE A 152 5.42 20.77 5.40
N LEU A 153 4.22 21.23 5.06
CA LEU A 153 2.99 20.48 5.28
C LEU A 153 2.84 19.37 4.22
N PRO A 154 2.28 18.19 4.58
CA PRO A 154 1.92 17.18 3.61
C PRO A 154 0.98 17.74 2.55
N LYS A 155 1.28 17.50 1.26
CA LYS A 155 0.46 17.93 0.13
C LYS A 155 -0.28 16.73 -0.45
N ILE A 156 -1.55 16.92 -0.81
CA ILE A 156 -2.32 15.94 -1.58
C ILE A 156 -1.88 16.06 -3.04
N LYS A 157 -1.53 14.94 -3.68
CA LYS A 157 -1.19 14.87 -5.10
C LYS A 157 -2.28 14.14 -5.86
N GLU A 158 -2.59 14.62 -7.07
CA GLU A 158 -3.42 13.91 -8.03
C GLU A 158 -2.51 13.05 -8.91
N ILE A 159 -2.70 11.74 -8.85
CA ILE A 159 -1.93 10.76 -9.63
C ILE A 159 -2.81 10.29 -10.79
N ASP A 160 -2.36 10.47 -12.03
CA ASP A 160 -3.04 9.90 -13.20
C ASP A 160 -2.62 8.44 -13.39
N LEU A 161 -3.57 7.52 -13.22
CA LEU A 161 -3.38 6.08 -13.36
C LEU A 161 -3.70 5.57 -14.77
N GLN A 162 -4.05 6.44 -15.72
CA GLN A 162 -4.37 6.06 -17.10
C GLN A 162 -3.19 6.19 -18.07
N GLU A 163 -2.00 6.53 -17.56
CA GLU A 163 -0.77 6.65 -18.34
C GLU A 163 -0.46 5.36 -19.14
N PRO A 164 -0.16 5.45 -20.45
CA PRO A 164 0.06 4.29 -21.32
C PRO A 164 1.25 3.43 -20.89
N ASN A 165 2.20 4.02 -20.15
CA ASN A 165 3.37 3.30 -19.61
C ASN A 165 2.98 2.27 -18.54
N LEU A 166 1.96 2.55 -17.72
CA LEU A 166 1.48 1.63 -16.68
C LEU A 166 0.78 0.40 -17.27
N ARG A 167 0.17 0.54 -18.46
CA ARG A 167 -0.53 -0.55 -19.15
C ARG A 167 0.40 -1.71 -19.54
N ILE A 168 1.66 -1.43 -19.82
CA ILE A 168 2.65 -2.40 -20.32
C ILE A 168 3.56 -2.95 -19.22
N LYS A 169 3.40 -2.46 -17.99
CA LYS A 169 4.22 -2.82 -16.83
C LYS A 169 4.04 -4.30 -16.46
N GLY A 170 5.15 -5.01 -16.31
CA GLY A 170 5.16 -6.43 -15.93
C GLY A 170 4.76 -7.41 -17.04
N ILE A 171 4.49 -6.94 -18.26
CA ILE A 171 4.22 -7.80 -19.42
C ILE A 171 5.53 -8.02 -20.19
N GLN A 172 5.92 -9.28 -20.40
CA GLN A 172 7.08 -9.60 -21.24
C GLN A 172 6.79 -9.16 -22.69
N LYS A 173 7.69 -8.34 -23.25
CA LYS A 173 7.64 -7.98 -24.67
C LYS A 173 7.83 -9.27 -25.47
N LYS A 174 6.90 -9.56 -26.38
CA LYS A 174 7.08 -10.66 -27.34
C LYS A 174 8.11 -10.20 -28.36
N GLU A 175 9.28 -10.80 -28.35
CA GLU A 175 10.23 -10.67 -29.45
C GLU A 175 9.66 -11.42 -30.66
N ASN A 176 9.12 -10.66 -31.63
CA ASN A 176 8.83 -11.05 -33.01
C ASN A 176 7.94 -12.30 -33.25
N ILE A 177 6.64 -12.07 -33.50
CA ILE A 177 5.94 -12.86 -34.52
C ILE A 177 6.06 -12.05 -35.81
N VAL A 178 7.01 -12.43 -36.67
CA VAL A 178 7.04 -11.96 -38.05
C VAL A 178 5.80 -12.53 -38.72
N ILE A 179 4.78 -11.68 -38.92
CA ILE A 179 3.67 -12.00 -39.80
C ILE A 179 4.26 -11.97 -41.22
N LYS A 180 4.43 -13.14 -41.80
CA LYS A 180 4.75 -13.32 -43.23
C LYS A 180 3.52 -13.00 -44.08
#